data_AF-A0A1M6GFH7-F1
#
_entry.id   AF-A0A1M6GFH7-F1
#
_cell.length_a   1.000
_cell.length_b   1.000
_cell.length_c   1.000
_cell.angle_alpha   90.00
_cell.angle_beta   90.00
_cell.angle_gamma   90.00
#
_symmetry.space_group_name_H-M   'P 1'
#
loop_
_entity.id
_entity.type
_entity.pdbx_description
1 polymer ?
#
loop_
_entity_poly.entity_id
_entity_poly.type
_entity_poly.pdbx_seq_one_letter_code
_entity_poly.pdbx_strand_id
1 'polypeptide(L)'
;MRTAAQDQKRAESLLQHRGIRPHDIQSFSFMKRFHEAPRKNNLKVKDKYGAGILTLHLKQGIKRAFYVHPFQHPSSIIRYLMAREIPFDNSVPRERTAAEIPTTTYQRPSLYMFYFFALFITFMILGYQAVTIDTWWGYLLGVVSFGLGIYFIHMLMTRFCYLKVDNESLSIYSVGREIKYPYEKILKVNFDFAREQAFTHVMEILDKDYHYRLYYIGRVSRRTLSDIAEVLQSAGVDATCSLNENKRFYQDTYVNH
;
A
#
# COMPACT_ATOMS: atom_id res chain seq x y z
N MET A 1 -14.42 19.39 5.28
CA MET A 1 -13.10 19.99 5.52
C MET A 1 -12.56 19.47 6.85
N ARG A 2 -11.49 18.67 6.86
CA ARG A 2 -10.73 18.43 8.11
C ARG A 2 -9.89 19.68 8.35
N THR A 3 -10.01 20.28 9.53
CA THR A 3 -9.38 21.56 9.85
C THR A 3 -7.87 21.40 10.02
N ALA A 4 -7.07 22.32 9.47
CA ALA A 4 -5.60 22.34 9.60
C ALA A 4 -5.11 22.14 11.06
N ALA A 5 -5.88 22.61 12.05
CA ALA A 5 -5.63 22.40 13.48
C ALA A 5 -5.64 20.92 13.91
N GLN A 6 -6.49 20.07 13.30
CA GLN A 6 -6.51 18.63 13.58
C GLN A 6 -5.30 17.94 12.98
N ASP A 7 -4.90 18.33 11.76
CA ASP A 7 -3.71 17.78 11.10
C ASP A 7 -2.44 18.15 11.89
N GLN A 8 -2.35 19.39 12.37
CA GLN A 8 -1.28 19.85 13.26
C GLN A 8 -1.20 19.03 14.55
N LYS A 9 -2.30 18.91 15.31
CA LYS A 9 -2.32 18.19 16.59
C LYS A 9 -1.86 16.74 16.42
N ARG A 10 -2.28 16.07 15.35
CA ARG A 10 -1.91 14.69 15.04
C ARG A 10 -0.43 14.56 14.68
N ALA A 11 0.07 15.44 13.82
CA ALA A 11 1.47 15.41 13.39
C ALA A 11 2.42 15.71 14.55
N GLU A 12 2.13 16.75 15.34
CA GLU A 12 2.94 17.13 16.50
C GLU A 12 2.96 16.04 17.57
N SER A 13 1.82 15.41 17.85
CA SER A 13 1.75 14.27 18.78
C SER A 13 2.64 13.11 18.33
N LEU A 14 2.64 12.78 17.04
CA LEU A 14 3.50 11.73 16.49
C LEU A 14 5.00 12.11 16.58
N LEU A 15 5.36 13.34 16.21
CA LEU A 15 6.74 13.81 16.25
C LEU A 15 7.28 13.88 17.68
N GLN A 16 6.47 14.35 18.64
CA GLN A 16 6.81 14.38 20.07
C GLN A 16 7.03 12.97 20.62
N HIS A 17 6.13 12.02 20.32
CA HIS A 17 6.31 10.62 20.72
C HIS A 17 7.59 9.98 20.13
N ARG A 18 8.09 10.51 19.02
CA ARG A 18 9.37 10.10 18.40
C ARG A 18 10.57 10.94 18.86
N GLY A 19 10.38 11.89 19.77
CA GLY A 19 11.42 12.80 20.24
C GLY A 19 12.04 13.63 19.12
N ILE A 20 11.21 14.10 18.17
CA ILE A 20 11.63 14.92 17.03
C ILE A 20 10.99 16.28 17.15
N ARG A 21 11.81 17.34 17.20
CA ARG A 21 11.31 18.70 17.19
C ARG A 21 11.04 19.12 15.74
N PRO A 22 9.85 19.69 15.43
CA PRO A 22 9.52 20.08 14.07
C PRO A 22 10.51 21.08 13.44
N HIS A 23 11.21 21.90 14.24
CA HIS A 23 12.21 22.87 13.77
C HIS A 23 13.57 22.24 13.42
N ASP A 24 13.79 20.98 13.79
CA ASP A 24 15.03 20.26 13.48
C ASP A 24 14.94 19.54 12.13
N ILE A 25 13.76 19.47 11.52
CA ILE A 25 13.52 18.81 10.24
C ILE A 25 13.97 19.75 9.13
N GLN A 26 14.98 19.34 8.35
CA GLN A 26 15.46 20.07 7.18
C GLN A 26 14.66 19.70 5.94
N SER A 27 14.33 18.41 5.78
CA SER A 27 13.54 17.89 4.68
C SER A 27 12.98 16.52 5.03
N PHE A 28 12.09 15.98 4.20
CA PHE A 28 11.57 14.63 4.39
C PHE A 28 11.49 13.84 3.09
N SER A 29 11.43 12.52 3.23
CA SER A 29 11.11 11.59 2.16
C SER A 29 9.99 10.66 2.61
N PHE A 30 9.09 10.32 1.69
CA PHE A 30 7.93 9.49 1.94
C PHE A 30 7.71 8.51 0.80
N MET A 31 7.15 7.32 1.09
CA MET A 31 6.97 6.24 0.10
C MET A 31 8.30 5.83 -0.57
N LYS A 32 9.36 5.72 0.24
CA LYS A 32 10.70 5.29 -0.20
C LYS A 32 11.32 4.37 0.83
N ARG A 33 11.93 3.27 0.37
CA ARG A 33 12.69 2.37 1.23
C ARG A 33 13.83 3.10 1.92
N PHE A 34 14.07 2.74 3.17
CA PHE A 34 15.17 3.30 3.95
C PHE A 34 16.21 2.22 4.19
N HIS A 35 17.41 2.45 3.65
CA HIS A 35 18.58 1.62 3.89
C HIS A 35 19.47 2.30 4.92
N GLU A 36 19.76 1.60 6.02
CA GLU A 36 20.65 2.12 7.06
C GLU A 36 22.10 1.81 6.70
N ALA A 37 22.98 2.82 6.76
CA ALA A 37 24.40 2.60 6.47
C ALA A 37 24.99 1.63 7.52
N PRO A 38 25.76 0.61 7.11
CA PRO A 38 26.34 -0.35 8.04
C PRO A 38 27.26 0.38 9.02
N ARG A 39 26.94 0.32 10.32
CA ARG A 39 27.86 0.79 11.37
C ARG A 39 28.99 -0.23 11.54
N LYS A 40 30.21 0.26 11.76
CA LYS A 40 31.47 -0.51 11.84
C LYS A 40 31.47 -1.72 12.79
N ASN A 41 30.47 -1.89 13.67
CA ASN A 41 30.32 -3.05 14.53
C ASN A 41 28.93 -3.68 14.36
N ASN A 42 28.93 -4.90 13.81
CA ASN A 42 27.82 -5.84 13.60
C ASN A 42 26.56 -5.67 14.49
N LEU A 43 25.62 -4.83 14.06
CA LEU A 43 24.22 -4.94 14.45
C LEU A 43 23.39 -4.85 13.18
N LYS A 44 22.64 -5.93 12.90
CA LYS A 44 21.72 -6.11 11.77
C LYS A 44 21.21 -4.78 11.20
N VAL A 45 21.63 -4.46 9.97
CA VAL A 45 21.08 -3.34 9.20
C VAL A 45 19.56 -3.52 9.15
N LYS A 46 18.81 -2.62 9.80
CA LYS A 46 17.34 -2.69 9.83
C LYS A 46 16.78 -1.84 8.69
N ASP A 47 16.94 -2.35 7.48
CA ASP A 47 16.26 -1.82 6.32
C ASP A 47 14.74 -1.77 6.55
N LYS A 48 14.12 -0.66 6.15
CA LYS A 48 12.67 -0.47 6.21
C LYS A 48 12.09 -0.55 4.81
N TYR A 49 11.04 -1.34 4.69
CA TYR A 49 10.36 -1.64 3.43
C TYR A 49 8.84 -1.64 3.61
N GLY A 50 8.14 -1.56 2.49
CA GLY A 50 6.69 -1.56 2.45
C GLY A 50 6.08 -0.21 2.78
N ALA A 51 4.78 -0.23 3.06
CA ALA A 51 3.96 0.97 3.10
C ALA A 51 4.24 1.90 4.28
N GLY A 52 4.09 3.21 4.02
CA GLY A 52 4.02 4.28 5.01
C GLY A 52 5.37 4.68 5.58
N ILE A 53 6.48 4.46 4.87
CA ILE A 53 7.80 4.86 5.36
C ILE A 53 7.94 6.37 5.23
N LEU A 54 8.10 7.04 6.38
CA LEU A 54 8.49 8.44 6.48
C LEU A 54 9.93 8.50 6.98
N THR A 55 10.79 9.15 6.20
CA THR A 55 12.18 9.46 6.56
C THR A 55 12.29 10.96 6.75
N LEU A 56 12.71 11.39 7.94
CA LEU A 56 13.00 12.78 8.24
C LEU A 56 14.51 12.98 8.17
N HIS A 57 14.94 13.94 7.36
CA HIS A 57 16.32 14.40 7.31
C HIS A 57 16.42 15.59 8.26
N LEU A 58 17.10 15.37 9.38
CA LEU A 58 17.28 16.37 10.41
C LEU A 58 18.53 17.19 10.14
N LYS A 59 18.58 18.38 10.74
CA LYS A 59 19.79 19.18 10.85
C LYS A 59 20.95 18.32 11.36
N GLN A 60 22.17 18.65 10.94
CA GLN A 60 23.40 17.89 11.25
C GLN A 60 23.51 16.52 10.54
N GLY A 61 22.71 16.29 9.48
CA GLY A 61 22.83 15.10 8.63
C GLY A 61 22.26 13.81 9.23
N ILE A 62 21.52 13.90 10.33
CA ILE A 62 20.89 12.75 10.99
C ILE A 62 19.62 12.36 10.23
N LYS A 63 19.50 11.09 9.83
CA LYS A 63 18.29 10.56 9.20
C LYS A 63 17.50 9.70 10.17
N ARG A 64 16.20 9.95 10.31
CA ARG A 64 15.28 9.13 11.11
C ARG A 64 14.15 8.60 10.26
N ALA A 65 14.11 7.29 10.07
CA ALA A 65 13.04 6.62 9.33
C ALA A 65 12.13 5.80 10.25
N PHE A 66 10.82 5.89 10.04
CA PHE A 66 9.84 5.10 10.76
C PHE A 66 8.60 4.84 9.92
N TYR A 67 7.84 3.84 10.32
CA TYR A 67 6.56 3.54 9.71
C TYR A 67 5.48 4.44 10.28
N VAL A 68 4.67 5.00 9.38
CA VAL A 68 3.43 5.71 9.67
C VAL A 68 2.29 4.77 9.30
N HIS A 69 1.64 4.19 10.31
CA HIS A 69 0.54 3.26 10.07
C HIS A 69 -0.72 4.02 9.60
N PRO A 70 -1.66 3.36 8.89
CA PRO A 70 -2.89 3.99 8.42
C PRO A 70 -3.69 4.71 9.51
N PHE A 71 -3.73 4.14 10.74
CA PHE A 71 -4.42 4.74 11.89
C PHE A 71 -3.73 6.01 12.43
N GLN A 72 -2.47 6.25 12.07
CA GLN A 72 -1.71 7.46 12.42
C GLN A 72 -1.94 8.61 11.43
N HIS A 73 -2.83 8.42 10.45
CA HIS A 73 -3.21 9.41 9.44
C HIS A 73 -2.01 10.02 8.68
N PRO A 74 -1.32 9.22 7.83
CA PRO A 74 -0.20 9.70 7.03
C PRO A 74 -0.49 11.01 6.28
N SER A 75 -1.69 11.15 5.68
CA SER A 75 -2.12 12.37 4.99
C SER A 75 -2.01 13.64 5.86
N SER A 76 -2.43 13.55 7.13
CA SER A 76 -2.36 14.68 8.07
C SER A 76 -0.91 15.10 8.34
N ILE A 77 0.00 14.12 8.44
CA ILE A 77 1.42 14.37 8.69
C ILE A 77 2.07 15.01 7.47
N ILE A 78 1.81 14.48 6.27
CA ILE A 78 2.36 15.05 5.03
C ILE A 78 1.87 16.49 4.84
N ARG A 79 0.58 16.76 5.02
CA ARG A 79 0.04 18.13 4.96
C ARG A 79 0.68 19.07 5.96
N TYR A 80 0.88 18.61 7.20
CA TYR A 80 1.54 19.41 8.22
C TYR A 80 2.97 19.78 7.82
N LEU A 81 3.74 18.82 7.28
CA LEU A 81 5.11 19.07 6.81
C LEU A 81 5.13 20.04 5.63
N MET A 82 4.22 19.86 4.65
CA MET A 82 4.09 20.74 3.49
C MET A 82 3.64 22.15 3.88
N ALA A 83 2.72 22.29 4.83
CA ALA A 83 2.24 23.58 5.32
C ALA A 83 3.32 24.39 6.08
N ARG A 84 4.38 23.72 6.55
CA ARG A 84 5.57 24.36 7.15
C ARG A 84 6.69 24.56 6.15
N GLU A 85 6.41 24.38 4.86
CA GLU A 85 7.35 24.55 3.75
C GLU A 85 8.59 23.65 3.89
N ILE A 86 8.45 22.50 4.56
CA ILE A 86 9.54 21.53 4.68
C ILE A 86 9.68 20.82 3.31
N PRO A 87 10.85 20.85 2.67
CA PRO A 87 11.08 20.22 1.37
C PRO A 87 10.76 18.71 1.35
N PHE A 88 10.10 18.29 0.27
CA PHE A 88 9.78 16.89 0.01
C PHE A 88 10.78 16.30 -1.01
N ASP A 89 11.88 15.75 -0.50
CA ASP A 89 13.10 15.46 -1.29
C ASP A 89 12.95 14.44 -2.42
N ASN A 90 12.07 13.45 -2.25
CA ASN A 90 11.95 12.37 -3.22
C ASN A 90 10.70 12.50 -4.08
N SER A 91 10.10 13.69 -4.15
CA SER A 91 9.04 14.01 -5.10
C SER A 91 9.67 14.61 -6.35
N VAL A 92 9.60 13.90 -7.48
CA VAL A 92 10.19 14.36 -8.74
C VAL A 92 9.06 14.80 -9.67
N PRO A 93 8.96 16.09 -10.02
CA PRO A 93 8.04 16.52 -11.07
C PRO A 93 8.37 15.79 -12.36
N ARG A 94 7.37 15.19 -13.00
CA ARG A 94 7.51 14.56 -14.32
C ARG A 94 6.55 15.18 -15.29
N GLU A 95 7.03 15.34 -16.51
CA GLU A 95 6.20 15.70 -17.65
C GLU A 95 5.80 14.45 -18.42
N ARG A 96 4.64 14.54 -19.07
CA ARG A 96 4.15 13.47 -19.92
C ARG A 96 5.02 13.38 -21.17
N THR A 97 5.57 12.20 -21.44
CA THR A 97 6.41 11.95 -22.62
C THR A 97 5.68 11.12 -23.68
N ALA A 98 4.71 10.29 -23.29
CA ALA A 98 3.91 9.52 -24.23
C ALA A 98 2.77 10.36 -24.82
N ALA A 99 2.64 10.38 -26.15
CA ALA A 99 1.50 11.02 -26.81
C ALA A 99 0.18 10.33 -26.42
N GLU A 100 0.15 9.00 -26.54
CA GLU A 100 -1.01 8.18 -26.19
C GLU A 100 -0.57 6.98 -25.35
N ILE A 101 -1.34 6.66 -24.31
CA ILE A 101 -1.11 5.50 -23.45
C ILE A 101 -2.22 4.47 -23.74
N PRO A 102 -1.87 3.26 -24.20
CA PRO A 102 -2.86 2.25 -24.53
C PRO A 102 -3.58 1.75 -23.28
N THR A 103 -4.89 1.55 -23.42
CA THR A 103 -5.72 1.01 -22.35
C THR A 103 -5.30 -0.43 -22.02
N THR A 104 -4.77 -0.65 -20.83
CA THR A 104 -4.25 -1.95 -20.40
C THR A 104 -4.81 -2.33 -19.02
N THR A 105 -5.36 -3.54 -18.92
CA THR A 105 -5.86 -4.10 -17.65
C THR A 105 -4.88 -5.12 -17.09
N TYR A 106 -4.39 -4.84 -15.89
CA TYR A 106 -3.40 -5.65 -15.19
C TYR A 106 -4.06 -6.51 -14.12
N GLN A 107 -4.56 -7.67 -14.56
CA GLN A 107 -5.23 -8.66 -13.71
C GLN A 107 -4.57 -10.03 -13.86
N ARG A 108 -4.32 -10.72 -12.74
CA ARG A 108 -3.93 -12.14 -12.75
C ARG A 108 -5.06 -13.02 -12.23
N PRO A 109 -5.55 -14.00 -13.00
CA PRO A 109 -6.42 -15.06 -12.45
C PRO A 109 -5.62 -15.85 -11.40
N SER A 110 -6.23 -16.10 -10.24
CA SER A 110 -5.57 -16.79 -9.14
C SER A 110 -6.38 -18.01 -8.74
N LEU A 111 -5.72 -19.17 -8.67
CA LEU A 111 -6.32 -20.42 -8.19
C LEU A 111 -6.88 -20.25 -6.76
N TYR A 112 -6.23 -19.41 -5.93
CA TYR A 112 -6.74 -19.06 -4.60
C TYR A 112 -8.14 -18.44 -4.62
N MET A 113 -8.50 -17.68 -5.66
CA MET A 113 -9.85 -17.12 -5.75
C MET A 113 -10.89 -18.20 -5.98
N PHE A 114 -10.56 -19.17 -6.85
CA PHE A 114 -11.41 -20.31 -7.08
C PHE A 114 -11.58 -21.12 -5.79
N TYR A 115 -10.50 -21.32 -5.03
CA TYR A 115 -10.57 -21.98 -3.72
C TYR A 115 -11.43 -21.24 -2.71
N PHE A 116 -11.26 -19.92 -2.52
CA PHE A 116 -12.08 -19.17 -1.57
C PHE A 116 -13.56 -19.11 -1.99
N PHE A 117 -13.83 -19.03 -3.29
CA PHE A 117 -15.19 -19.09 -3.81
C PHE A 117 -15.81 -20.47 -3.60
N ALA A 118 -15.09 -21.55 -3.90
CA ALA A 118 -15.54 -22.92 -3.65
C ALA A 118 -15.77 -23.18 -2.16
N LEU A 119 -14.85 -22.76 -1.28
CA LEU A 119 -15.00 -22.85 0.17
C LEU A 119 -16.23 -22.08 0.64
N PHE A 120 -16.45 -20.86 0.15
CA PHE A 120 -17.66 -20.10 0.45
C PHE A 120 -18.93 -20.90 0.11
N ILE A 121 -19.04 -21.43 -1.11
CA ILE A 121 -20.20 -22.23 -1.52
C ILE A 121 -20.35 -23.49 -0.66
N THR A 122 -19.26 -24.23 -0.41
CA THR A 122 -19.28 -25.43 0.44
C THR A 122 -19.80 -25.12 1.84
N PHE A 123 -19.32 -24.05 2.48
CA PHE A 123 -19.78 -23.69 3.82
C PHE A 123 -21.20 -23.12 3.85
N MET A 124 -21.67 -22.49 2.77
CA MET A 124 -23.09 -22.14 2.62
C MET A 124 -23.98 -23.38 2.52
N ILE A 125 -23.56 -24.40 1.77
CA ILE A 125 -24.31 -25.67 1.63
C ILE A 125 -24.31 -26.43 2.96
N LEU A 126 -23.16 -26.57 3.61
CA LEU A 126 -23.05 -27.24 4.92
C LEU A 126 -23.87 -26.50 5.98
N GLY A 127 -23.85 -25.17 5.98
CA GLY A 127 -24.67 -24.37 6.90
C GLY A 127 -26.16 -24.60 6.69
N TYR A 128 -26.61 -24.60 5.43
CA TYR A 128 -27.99 -24.90 5.08
C TYR A 128 -28.39 -26.31 5.53
N GLN A 129 -27.59 -27.32 5.18
CA GLN A 129 -27.83 -28.71 5.57
C GLN A 129 -27.89 -28.87 7.09
N ALA A 130 -26.99 -28.23 7.84
CA ALA A 130 -26.98 -28.30 9.30
C ALA A 130 -28.26 -27.73 9.94
N VAL A 131 -28.79 -26.63 9.40
CA VAL A 131 -30.05 -26.04 9.86
C VAL A 131 -31.25 -26.94 9.54
N THR A 132 -31.23 -27.63 8.38
CA THR A 132 -32.33 -28.55 8.01
C THR A 132 -32.43 -29.82 8.86
N ILE A 133 -31.42 -30.15 9.66
CA ILE A 133 -31.43 -31.31 10.58
C ILE A 133 -32.35 -31.04 11.79
N ASP A 134 -32.83 -29.80 11.98
CA ASP A 134 -33.77 -29.38 13.05
C ASP A 134 -33.40 -29.87 14.45
N THR A 135 -32.10 -29.77 14.77
CA THR A 135 -31.57 -30.05 16.10
C THR A 135 -30.84 -28.82 16.62
N TRP A 136 -30.83 -28.63 17.93
CA TRP A 136 -30.08 -27.54 18.57
C TRP A 136 -28.60 -27.49 18.12
N TRP A 137 -27.95 -28.66 18.01
CA TRP A 137 -26.59 -28.77 17.49
C TRP A 137 -26.47 -28.43 16.00
N GLY A 138 -27.48 -28.78 15.20
CA GLY A 138 -27.57 -28.39 13.79
C GLY A 138 -27.63 -26.88 13.61
N TYR A 139 -28.41 -26.17 14.42
CA TYR A 139 -28.45 -24.70 14.40
C TYR A 139 -27.10 -24.07 14.76
N LEU A 140 -26.44 -24.55 15.81
CA LEU A 140 -25.11 -24.06 16.21
C LEU A 140 -24.07 -24.28 15.09
N LEU A 141 -24.03 -25.48 14.51
CA LEU A 141 -23.15 -25.81 13.40
C LEU A 141 -23.47 -24.98 12.15
N GLY A 142 -24.74 -24.71 11.90
CA GLY A 142 -25.22 -23.83 10.84
C GLY A 142 -24.66 -22.42 10.98
N VAL A 143 -24.79 -21.80 12.16
CA VAL A 143 -24.27 -20.46 12.45
C VAL A 143 -22.75 -20.40 12.23
N VAL A 144 -22.00 -21.38 12.75
CA VAL A 144 -20.54 -21.44 12.55
C VAL A 144 -20.18 -21.57 11.07
N SER A 145 -20.91 -22.43 10.34
CA SER A 145 -20.67 -22.66 8.90
C SER A 145 -20.94 -21.41 8.08
N PHE A 146 -22.06 -20.72 8.32
CA PHE A 146 -22.34 -19.44 7.66
C PHE A 146 -21.32 -18.36 8.02
N GLY A 147 -20.88 -18.30 9.28
CA GLY A 147 -19.80 -17.40 9.71
C GLY A 147 -18.51 -17.64 8.93
N LEU A 148 -18.12 -18.90 8.74
CA LEU A 148 -16.97 -19.28 7.90
C LEU A 148 -17.18 -18.93 6.43
N GLY A 149 -18.38 -19.14 5.89
CA GLY A 149 -18.73 -18.68 4.54
C GLY A 149 -18.53 -17.18 4.36
N ILE A 150 -19.08 -16.37 5.27
CA ILE A 150 -18.92 -14.91 5.26
C ILE A 150 -17.43 -14.52 5.39
N TYR A 151 -16.66 -15.23 6.21
CA TYR A 151 -15.22 -15.04 6.31
C TYR A 151 -14.51 -15.32 4.98
N PHE A 152 -14.84 -16.42 4.27
CA PHE A 152 -14.20 -16.74 2.99
C PHE A 152 -14.57 -15.76 1.88
N ILE A 153 -15.82 -15.27 1.80
CA ILE A 153 -16.17 -14.23 0.83
C ILE A 153 -15.49 -12.89 1.18
N HIS A 154 -15.31 -12.58 2.46
CA HIS A 154 -14.53 -11.41 2.87
C HIS A 154 -13.06 -11.55 2.48
N MET A 155 -12.45 -12.72 2.73
CA MET A 155 -11.08 -13.04 2.32
C MET A 155 -10.90 -13.05 0.81
N LEU A 156 -11.94 -13.47 0.07
CA LEU A 156 -12.04 -13.30 -1.37
C LEU A 156 -11.94 -11.80 -1.64
N MET A 157 -12.96 -11.00 -1.30
CA MET A 157 -13.09 -9.59 -1.66
C MET A 157 -11.90 -8.70 -1.28
N THR A 158 -11.32 -8.88 -0.10
CA THR A 158 -10.16 -8.11 0.38
C THR A 158 -8.87 -8.34 -0.41
N ARG A 159 -8.81 -9.41 -1.22
CA ARG A 159 -7.67 -9.76 -2.07
C ARG A 159 -7.90 -9.43 -3.56
N PHE A 160 -9.04 -8.83 -3.91
CA PHE A 160 -9.33 -8.33 -5.26
C PHE A 160 -8.89 -6.87 -5.31
N CYS A 161 -7.64 -6.68 -5.72
CA CYS A 161 -7.20 -5.41 -6.25
C CYS A 161 -6.48 -5.67 -7.57
N TYR A 162 -6.98 -5.06 -8.64
CA TYR A 162 -6.31 -5.02 -9.94
C TYR A 162 -6.33 -3.60 -10.48
N LEU A 163 -5.44 -3.34 -11.43
CA LEU A 163 -5.18 -2.00 -11.93
C LEU A 163 -5.55 -1.95 -13.41
N LYS A 164 -6.08 -0.82 -13.84
CA LYS A 164 -6.30 -0.51 -15.24
C LYS A 164 -5.69 0.85 -15.52
N VAL A 165 -4.89 0.93 -16.56
CA VAL A 165 -4.21 2.14 -16.99
C VAL A 165 -4.84 2.55 -18.31
N ASP A 166 -5.40 3.76 -18.34
CA ASP A 166 -6.01 4.35 -19.53
C ASP A 166 -5.17 5.56 -19.98
N ASN A 167 -5.58 6.26 -21.04
CA ASN A 167 -4.82 7.38 -21.58
C ASN A 167 -4.61 8.54 -20.58
N GLU A 168 -5.54 8.74 -19.66
CA GLU A 168 -5.58 9.91 -18.76
C GLU A 168 -5.61 9.55 -17.27
N SER A 169 -5.79 8.27 -16.94
CA SER A 169 -6.07 7.86 -15.57
C SER A 169 -5.63 6.47 -15.22
N LEU A 170 -5.31 6.29 -13.96
CA LEU A 170 -5.14 5.00 -13.30
C LEU A 170 -6.42 4.64 -12.55
N SER A 171 -7.09 3.56 -12.97
CA SER A 171 -8.23 2.97 -12.28
C SER A 171 -7.80 1.81 -11.38
N ILE A 172 -8.31 1.81 -10.16
CA ILE A 172 -8.09 0.78 -9.16
C ILE A 172 -9.41 0.10 -8.87
N TYR A 173 -9.48 -1.19 -9.13
CA TYR A 173 -10.66 -1.99 -8.85
C TYR A 173 -10.46 -2.74 -7.55
N SER A 174 -11.20 -2.37 -6.52
CA SER A 174 -11.10 -2.97 -5.19
C SER A 174 -12.46 -3.15 -4.54
N VAL A 175 -12.74 -4.34 -4.01
CA VAL A 175 -13.97 -4.66 -3.26
C VAL A 175 -15.24 -4.22 -4.00
N GLY A 176 -15.33 -4.53 -5.30
CA GLY A 176 -16.49 -4.18 -6.13
C GLY A 176 -16.64 -2.69 -6.45
N ARG A 177 -15.62 -1.86 -6.17
CA ARG A 177 -15.59 -0.44 -6.50
C ARG A 177 -14.48 -0.16 -7.51
N GLU A 178 -14.76 0.74 -8.44
CA GLU A 178 -13.74 1.39 -9.25
C GLU A 178 -13.39 2.74 -8.64
N ILE A 179 -12.09 2.98 -8.45
CA ILE A 179 -11.56 4.27 -8.02
C ILE A 179 -10.63 4.78 -9.12
N LYS A 180 -11.07 5.84 -9.80
CA LYS A 180 -10.34 6.43 -10.92
C LYS A 180 -9.51 7.63 -10.45
N TYR A 181 -8.21 7.59 -10.75
CA TYR A 181 -7.26 8.68 -10.48
C TYR A 181 -6.77 9.28 -11.80
N PRO A 182 -7.22 10.50 -12.16
CA PRO A 182 -6.61 11.26 -13.25
C PRO A 182 -5.13 11.50 -12.95
N TYR A 183 -4.24 11.31 -13.94
CA TYR A 183 -2.79 11.48 -13.76
C TYR A 183 -2.43 12.88 -13.25
N GLU A 184 -3.14 13.89 -13.73
CA GLU A 184 -3.01 15.29 -13.28
C GLU A 184 -3.23 15.50 -11.78
N LYS A 185 -3.92 14.59 -11.07
CA LYS A 185 -4.18 14.68 -9.63
C LYS A 185 -3.24 13.82 -8.79
N ILE A 186 -2.49 12.93 -9.42
CA ILE A 186 -1.54 12.07 -8.73
C ILE A 186 -0.25 12.86 -8.52
N LEU A 187 0.25 12.87 -7.28
CA LEU A 187 1.56 13.42 -6.97
C LEU A 187 2.63 12.33 -7.07
N LYS A 188 2.39 11.17 -6.46
CA LYS A 188 3.37 10.08 -6.38
C LYS A 188 2.71 8.72 -6.25
N VAL A 189 3.32 7.70 -6.86
CA VAL A 189 2.96 6.29 -6.75
C VAL A 189 4.18 5.46 -6.36
N ASN A 190 4.02 4.51 -5.45
CA ASN A 190 5.07 3.55 -5.12
C ASN A 190 4.50 2.13 -5.04
N PHE A 191 5.21 1.17 -5.63
CA PHE A 191 4.96 -0.25 -5.50
C PHE A 191 6.05 -0.89 -4.63
N ASP A 192 5.65 -1.64 -3.60
CA ASP A 192 6.60 -2.30 -2.70
C ASP A 192 6.01 -3.62 -2.15
N PHE A 193 6.81 -4.37 -1.39
CA PHE A 193 6.35 -5.54 -0.65
C PHE A 193 5.39 -5.10 0.46
N ALA A 194 4.36 -5.90 0.71
CA ALA A 194 3.55 -5.71 1.89
C ALA A 194 4.38 -6.01 3.16
N ARG A 195 4.05 -5.35 4.27
CA ARG A 195 4.69 -5.65 5.56
C ARG A 195 4.03 -6.86 6.22
N GLU A 196 2.75 -7.04 5.95
CA GLU A 196 1.91 -8.10 6.45
C GLU A 196 2.10 -9.36 5.63
N GLN A 197 2.38 -10.50 6.28
CA GLN A 197 2.61 -11.79 5.60
C GLN A 197 1.43 -12.26 4.75
N ALA A 198 0.21 -11.81 5.06
CA ALA A 198 -1.00 -12.16 4.31
C ALA A 198 -1.05 -11.54 2.91
N PHE A 199 -0.19 -10.54 2.62
CA PHE A 199 -0.17 -9.82 1.36
C PHE A 199 1.24 -9.85 0.75
N THR A 200 1.32 -9.81 -0.57
CA THR A 200 2.59 -9.89 -1.29
C THR A 200 3.10 -8.52 -1.70
N HIS A 201 2.23 -7.70 -2.29
CA HIS A 201 2.57 -6.38 -2.81
C HIS A 201 1.57 -5.33 -2.36
N VAL A 202 2.05 -4.11 -2.21
CA VAL A 202 1.28 -2.92 -1.92
C VAL A 202 1.52 -1.86 -2.97
N MET A 203 0.51 -1.03 -3.16
CA MET A 203 0.57 0.19 -3.94
C MET A 203 0.19 1.35 -3.03
N GLU A 204 1.06 2.33 -2.99
CA GLU A 204 0.87 3.58 -2.28
C GLU A 204 0.61 4.69 -3.28
N ILE A 205 -0.41 5.51 -3.01
CA ILE A 205 -0.74 6.69 -3.82
C ILE A 205 -0.77 7.90 -2.90
N LEU A 206 -0.11 8.96 -3.33
CA LEU A 206 -0.24 10.29 -2.79
C LEU A 206 -0.80 11.19 -3.90
N ASP A 207 -1.93 11.83 -3.66
CA ASP A 207 -2.48 12.84 -4.56
C ASP A 207 -1.84 14.22 -4.30
N LYS A 208 -2.12 15.19 -5.19
CA LYS A 208 -1.62 16.57 -5.07
C LYS A 208 -2.19 17.33 -3.87
N ASP A 209 -3.31 16.86 -3.31
CA ASP A 209 -3.90 17.36 -2.06
C ASP A 209 -3.34 16.63 -0.81
N TYR A 210 -2.27 15.85 -1.00
CA TYR A 210 -1.58 15.06 0.00
C TYR A 210 -2.46 14.02 0.73
N HIS A 211 -3.52 13.53 0.09
CA HIS A 211 -4.21 12.32 0.55
C HIS A 211 -3.39 11.09 0.20
N TYR A 212 -2.87 10.46 1.25
CA TYR A 212 -2.26 9.15 1.16
C TYR A 212 -3.31 8.04 1.17
N ARG A 213 -3.15 7.07 0.28
CA ARG A 213 -3.95 5.84 0.22
C ARG A 213 -3.06 4.62 -0.02
N LEU A 214 -3.43 3.53 0.62
CA LEU A 214 -2.75 2.24 0.55
C LEU A 214 -3.69 1.20 -0.06
N TYR A 215 -3.20 0.48 -1.07
CA TYR A 215 -3.90 -0.60 -1.75
C TYR A 215 -3.08 -1.88 -1.71
N TYR A 216 -3.71 -3.00 -1.37
CA TYR A 216 -3.08 -4.32 -1.40
C TYR A 216 -3.28 -4.97 -2.77
N ILE A 217 -2.25 -4.98 -3.60
CA ILE A 217 -2.28 -5.37 -5.02
C ILE A 217 -1.73 -6.78 -5.25
N GLY A 218 -2.16 -7.74 -4.42
CA GLY A 218 -1.63 -9.11 -4.43
C GLY A 218 -1.81 -9.89 -5.74
N ARG A 219 -2.57 -9.36 -6.71
CA ARG A 219 -2.85 -9.98 -8.00
C ARG A 219 -2.01 -9.45 -9.15
N VAL A 220 -1.16 -8.47 -8.94
CA VAL A 220 -0.28 -7.96 -10.00
C VAL A 220 1.10 -8.57 -9.83
N SER A 221 1.66 -9.12 -10.91
CA SER A 221 2.99 -9.73 -10.87
C SER A 221 4.07 -8.66 -10.74
N ARG A 222 5.25 -9.01 -10.20
CA ARG A 222 6.35 -8.04 -10.03
C ARG A 222 6.80 -7.40 -11.34
N ARG A 223 6.95 -8.21 -12.41
CA ARG A 223 7.28 -7.72 -13.77
C ARG A 223 6.24 -6.70 -14.22
N THR A 224 4.97 -7.08 -14.10
CA THR A 224 3.84 -6.21 -14.43
C THR A 224 3.82 -4.91 -13.62
N LEU A 225 4.25 -4.93 -12.35
CA LEU A 225 4.34 -3.71 -11.54
C LEU A 225 5.47 -2.79 -11.99
N SER A 226 6.58 -3.34 -12.50
CA SER A 226 7.62 -2.56 -13.15
C SER A 226 7.09 -1.90 -14.42
N ASP A 227 6.42 -2.69 -15.28
CA ASP A 227 5.82 -2.20 -16.52
C ASP A 227 4.80 -1.07 -16.24
N ILE A 228 3.94 -1.25 -15.24
CA ILE A 228 2.99 -0.21 -14.82
C ILE A 228 3.72 1.04 -14.35
N ALA A 229 4.79 0.91 -13.58
CA ALA A 229 5.54 2.07 -13.11
C ALA A 229 6.14 2.87 -14.28
N GLU A 230 6.68 2.18 -15.30
CA GLU A 230 7.20 2.82 -16.51
C GLU A 230 6.10 3.52 -17.32
N VAL A 231 4.92 2.90 -17.44
CA VAL A 231 3.77 3.54 -18.12
C VAL A 231 3.27 4.76 -17.34
N LEU A 232 3.18 4.69 -16.02
CA LEU A 232 2.82 5.86 -15.20
C LEU A 232 3.86 6.97 -15.32
N GLN A 233 5.14 6.60 -15.38
CA GLN A 233 6.24 7.53 -15.61
C GLN A 233 6.13 8.24 -16.96
N SER A 234 5.78 7.53 -18.04
CA SER A 234 5.58 8.14 -19.36
C SER A 234 4.31 9.00 -19.41
N ALA A 235 3.35 8.75 -18.52
CA ALA A 235 2.17 9.59 -18.28
C ALA A 235 2.45 10.89 -17.52
N GLY A 236 3.68 11.11 -17.03
CA GLY A 236 4.05 12.25 -16.21
C GLY A 236 3.80 12.06 -14.70
N VAL A 237 3.60 10.82 -14.23
CA VAL A 237 3.43 10.51 -12.80
C VAL A 237 4.77 10.08 -12.19
N ASP A 238 5.10 10.58 -11.00
CA ASP A 238 6.22 10.09 -10.19
C ASP A 238 5.90 8.69 -9.64
N ALA A 239 6.12 7.66 -10.46
CA ALA A 239 5.91 6.27 -10.09
C ALA A 239 7.23 5.54 -9.85
N THR A 240 7.32 4.76 -8.77
CA THR A 240 8.49 3.93 -8.45
C THR A 240 8.06 2.49 -8.20
N CYS A 241 8.76 1.52 -8.79
CA CYS A 241 8.65 0.12 -8.40
C CYS A 241 9.88 -0.26 -7.57
N SER A 242 9.71 -0.43 -6.27
CA SER A 242 10.81 -0.77 -5.36
C SER A 242 11.08 -2.28 -5.32
N LEU A 243 10.31 -3.11 -6.03
CA LEU A 243 10.41 -4.58 -5.96
C LEU A 243 11.67 -5.09 -6.70
N ASN A 244 12.50 -5.87 -6.03
CA ASN A 244 13.66 -6.51 -6.67
C ASN A 244 13.19 -7.67 -7.55
N GLU A 245 13.85 -7.89 -8.69
CA GLU A 245 13.55 -9.01 -9.60
C GLU A 245 13.83 -10.38 -8.96
N ASN A 246 14.81 -10.46 -8.06
CA ASN A 246 15.32 -11.73 -7.53
C ASN A 246 14.64 -12.23 -6.23
N LYS A 247 13.77 -11.45 -5.59
CA LYS A 247 13.14 -11.82 -4.30
C LYS A 247 11.63 -11.97 -4.39
N ARG A 248 11.08 -13.12 -3.98
CA ARG A 248 9.63 -13.38 -3.99
C ARG A 248 8.96 -12.79 -2.75
N PHE A 249 9.64 -12.82 -1.61
CA PHE A 249 9.27 -12.15 -0.37
C PHE A 249 10.44 -11.32 0.15
N TYR A 250 10.17 -10.30 0.95
CA TYR A 250 11.25 -9.49 1.55
C TYR A 250 12.23 -10.34 2.38
N GLN A 251 11.69 -11.34 3.09
CA GLN A 251 12.46 -12.23 3.97
C GLN A 251 13.37 -13.20 3.21
N ASP A 252 13.27 -13.29 1.88
CA ASP A 252 14.16 -14.14 1.10
C ASP A 252 15.60 -13.61 1.23
N THR A 253 16.44 -14.38 1.90
CA THR A 253 17.90 -14.16 1.95
C THR A 253 18.51 -14.64 0.63
N TYR A 254 19.47 -13.88 0.10
CA TYR A 254 20.27 -14.36 -1.02
C TYR A 254 20.98 -15.65 -0.58
N VAL A 255 20.69 -16.76 -1.26
CA VAL A 255 21.67 -17.85 -1.37
C VAL A 255 22.57 -17.40 -2.51
N ASN A 256 23.74 -16.86 -2.19
CA ASN A 256 24.77 -16.69 -3.21
C ASN A 256 25.11 -18.11 -3.69
N HIS A 257 24.79 -18.40 -4.95
CA HIS A 257 25.36 -19.55 -5.65
C HIS A 257 26.73 -19.16 -6.19
#